data_AF-A0A968R1H0-F1
#
_entry.id   AF-A0A968R1H0-F1
#
_cell.length_a   1.000
_cell.length_b   1.000
_cell.length_c   1.000
_cell.angle_alpha   90.00
_cell.angle_beta   90.00
_cell.angle_gamma   90.00
#
_symmetry.space_group_name_H-M   'P 1'
#
loop_
_entity.id
_entity.type
_entity.pdbx_description
1 polymer ?
#
loop_
_entity_poly.entity_id
_entity_poly.type
_entity_poly.pdbx_seq_one_letter_code
_entity_poly.pdbx_strand_id
1 'polypeptide(L)'
;MGEGKMMKTENLSDEADAIIKKAIEDADRLFEDNPDLFKEKPAGIMSVRQALESDDPLENIRNEMGEKEIQKLFSLLYAAIMEVNSAGAGILFDRYDREEIEIMYNHYKDFGAGLFCNAIDKIQSFITERLGDTYSDDDFFELCDTKEYIAIDRAVTRQYEAMCREMEEALLGFVKQNIGQLENNV
;
A
#
# COMPACT_ATOMS: atom_id res chain seq x y z
N MET A 1 33.06 -7.38 -35.06
CA MET A 1 32.65 -6.14 -34.37
C MET A 1 31.15 -6.26 -34.18
N GLY A 2 30.71 -6.27 -32.91
CA GLY A 2 29.40 -6.79 -32.52
C GLY A 2 28.23 -5.90 -32.93
N GLU A 3 27.18 -6.55 -33.43
CA GLU A 3 25.86 -5.96 -33.68
C GLU A 3 25.13 -5.78 -32.34
N GLY A 4 24.79 -4.53 -32.00
CA GLY A 4 23.97 -4.20 -30.85
C GLY A 4 22.53 -4.61 -31.09
N LYS A 5 22.09 -5.65 -30.37
CA LYS A 5 20.70 -6.08 -30.32
C LYS A 5 19.91 -5.07 -29.48
N MET A 6 19.14 -4.20 -30.13
CA MET A 6 18.13 -3.37 -29.44
C MET A 6 17.13 -4.31 -28.78
N MET A 7 17.14 -4.37 -27.44
CA MET A 7 16.04 -4.99 -26.70
C MET A 7 14.83 -4.08 -26.84
N LYS A 8 13.72 -4.64 -27.33
CA LYS A 8 12.41 -4.00 -27.27
C LYS A 8 12.01 -3.96 -25.80
N THR A 9 11.87 -2.77 -25.25
CA THR A 9 11.05 -2.53 -24.05
C THR A 9 9.62 -2.89 -24.45
N GLU A 10 9.19 -4.10 -24.09
CA GLU A 10 7.78 -4.45 -24.12
C GLU A 10 7.07 -3.61 -23.05
N ASN A 11 6.02 -2.91 -23.47
CA ASN A 11 5.24 -1.98 -22.64
C ASN A 11 4.48 -2.75 -21.55
N LEU A 12 5.08 -2.86 -20.37
CA LEU A 12 4.42 -3.37 -19.15
C LEU A 12 3.13 -2.59 -18.80
N SER A 13 2.99 -1.36 -19.28
CA SER A 13 1.80 -0.50 -19.11
C SER A 13 0.55 -1.06 -19.79
N ASP A 14 0.68 -1.61 -21.01
CA ASP A 14 -0.48 -1.96 -21.83
C ASP A 14 -1.15 -3.27 -21.34
N GLU A 15 -0.37 -4.19 -20.76
CA GLU A 15 -0.88 -5.41 -20.14
C GLU A 15 -1.56 -5.13 -18.80
N ALA A 16 -1.00 -4.24 -17.99
CA ALA A 16 -1.62 -3.80 -16.74
C ALA A 16 -2.98 -3.15 -17.01
N ASP A 17 -3.06 -2.25 -18.00
CA ASP A 17 -4.31 -1.59 -18.41
C ASP A 17 -5.36 -2.58 -18.92
N ALA A 18 -4.95 -3.61 -19.68
CA ALA A 18 -5.86 -4.65 -20.16
C ALA A 18 -6.43 -5.52 -19.02
N ILE A 19 -5.61 -5.85 -18.03
CA ILE A 19 -6.04 -6.59 -16.83
C ILE A 19 -7.00 -5.73 -16.00
N ILE A 20 -6.69 -4.45 -15.81
CA ILE A 20 -7.53 -3.48 -15.10
C ILE A 20 -8.90 -3.38 -15.77
N LYS A 21 -8.92 -3.20 -17.09
CA LYS A 21 -10.17 -3.08 -17.85
C LYS A 21 -11.06 -4.31 -17.70
N LYS A 22 -10.46 -5.51 -17.78
CA LYS A 22 -11.21 -6.77 -17.63
C LYS A 22 -11.81 -6.93 -16.23
N ALA A 23 -11.07 -6.56 -15.18
CA ALA A 23 -11.56 -6.62 -13.81
C ALA A 23 -12.75 -5.68 -13.57
N ILE A 24 -12.75 -4.50 -14.20
CA ILE A 24 -13.88 -3.55 -14.18
C ILE A 24 -15.10 -4.16 -14.89
N GLU A 25 -14.91 -4.69 -16.11
CA GLU A 25 -15.98 -5.31 -16.89
C GLU A 25 -16.63 -6.51 -16.18
N ASP A 26 -15.83 -7.34 -15.49
CA ASP A 26 -16.34 -8.49 -14.72
C ASP A 26 -17.13 -8.02 -13.48
N ALA A 27 -16.71 -6.91 -12.86
CA ALA A 27 -17.44 -6.30 -11.74
C ALA A 27 -18.76 -5.63 -12.19
N ASP A 28 -18.80 -5.05 -13.38
CA ASP A 28 -20.00 -4.42 -13.96
C ASP A 28 -21.08 -5.46 -14.27
N ARG A 29 -20.72 -6.62 -14.82
CA ARG A 29 -21.69 -7.74 -14.99
C ARG A 29 -22.33 -8.17 -13.68
N LEU A 30 -21.53 -8.23 -12.62
CA LEU A 30 -22.00 -8.62 -11.30
C LEU A 30 -23.02 -7.63 -10.73
N PHE A 31 -22.92 -6.36 -11.10
CA PHE A 31 -23.87 -5.28 -10.77
C PHE A 31 -25.16 -5.38 -11.58
N GLU A 32 -25.05 -5.59 -12.90
CA GLU A 32 -26.23 -5.80 -13.76
C GLU A 32 -27.09 -6.98 -13.30
N ASP A 33 -26.43 -8.05 -12.86
CA ASP A 33 -27.10 -9.27 -12.40
C ASP A 33 -27.69 -9.16 -10.98
N ASN A 34 -27.31 -8.16 -10.18
CA ASN A 34 -27.72 -8.03 -8.77
C ASN A 34 -27.99 -6.57 -8.34
N PRO A 35 -29.07 -5.95 -8.85
CA PRO A 35 -29.37 -4.54 -8.59
C PRO A 35 -29.71 -4.23 -7.12
N ASP A 36 -30.15 -5.23 -6.34
CA ASP A 36 -30.53 -5.08 -4.93
C ASP A 36 -29.37 -5.26 -3.94
N LEU A 37 -28.15 -5.52 -4.42
CA LEU A 37 -26.99 -5.81 -3.56
C LEU A 37 -26.53 -4.57 -2.75
N PHE A 38 -27.03 -3.38 -3.09
CA PHE A 38 -26.69 -2.12 -2.43
C PHE A 38 -27.95 -1.27 -2.17
N LYS A 39 -28.24 -0.95 -0.90
CA LYS A 39 -29.23 0.09 -0.56
C LYS A 39 -28.68 1.47 -0.97
N GLU A 40 -29.57 2.32 -1.49
CA GLU A 40 -29.26 3.69 -1.94
C GLU A 40 -28.34 4.42 -0.95
N LYS A 41 -27.14 4.77 -1.44
CA LYS A 41 -26.16 5.57 -0.69
C LYS A 41 -26.74 6.97 -0.39
N PRO A 42 -26.48 7.55 0.79
CA PRO A 42 -26.79 8.95 1.06
C PRO A 42 -26.26 9.86 -0.06
N ALA A 43 -27.05 10.87 -0.44
CA ALA A 43 -26.65 11.83 -1.45
C ALA A 43 -25.34 12.55 -1.03
N GLY A 44 -24.30 12.43 -1.85
CA GLY A 44 -22.99 13.05 -1.63
C GLY A 44 -21.82 12.10 -1.31
N ILE A 45 -22.08 10.79 -1.22
CA ILE A 45 -21.07 9.75 -0.95
C ILE A 45 -20.61 9.12 -2.28
N MET A 46 -19.30 9.13 -2.52
CA MET A 46 -18.69 8.59 -3.73
C MET A 46 -18.58 7.06 -3.61
N SER A 47 -18.84 6.29 -4.68
CA SER A 47 -18.53 4.86 -4.69
C SER A 47 -17.03 4.61 -4.84
N VAL A 48 -16.54 3.44 -4.43
CA VAL A 48 -15.13 3.08 -4.66
C VAL A 48 -14.83 3.09 -6.15
N ARG A 49 -15.77 2.63 -6.99
CA ARG A 49 -15.65 2.74 -8.46
C ARG A 49 -15.56 4.20 -8.94
N GLN A 50 -16.40 5.09 -8.43
CA GLN A 50 -16.34 6.52 -8.78
C GLN A 50 -15.04 7.17 -8.29
N ALA A 51 -14.55 6.78 -7.11
CA ALA A 51 -13.30 7.27 -6.56
C ALA A 51 -12.09 6.82 -7.40
N LEU A 52 -12.09 5.59 -7.91
CA LEU A 52 -11.06 5.10 -8.84
C LEU A 52 -10.95 5.90 -10.15
N GLU A 53 -11.99 6.64 -10.54
CA GLU A 53 -12.01 7.50 -11.73
C GLU A 53 -11.64 8.96 -11.42
N SER A 54 -11.40 9.30 -10.16
CA SER A 54 -11.07 10.65 -9.72
C SER A 54 -9.57 10.95 -9.82
N ASP A 55 -9.21 12.24 -9.70
CA ASP A 55 -7.81 12.69 -9.66
C ASP A 55 -7.06 12.22 -8.41
N ASP A 56 -7.78 11.93 -7.32
CA ASP A 56 -7.23 11.45 -6.05
C ASP A 56 -8.00 10.23 -5.53
N PRO A 57 -7.76 9.05 -6.14
CA PRO A 57 -8.58 7.88 -5.89
C PRO A 57 -8.43 7.36 -4.46
N LEU A 58 -7.22 7.34 -3.90
CA LEU A 58 -6.97 6.73 -2.60
C LEU A 58 -7.55 7.56 -1.45
N GLU A 59 -7.40 8.88 -1.47
CA GLU A 59 -8.00 9.75 -0.45
C GLU A 59 -9.53 9.70 -0.52
N ASN A 60 -10.10 9.70 -1.73
CA ASN A 60 -11.56 9.60 -1.91
C ASN A 60 -12.10 8.25 -1.41
N ILE A 61 -11.40 7.13 -1.66
CA ILE A 61 -11.78 5.82 -1.11
C ILE A 61 -11.67 5.83 0.41
N ARG A 62 -10.58 6.37 0.96
CA ARG A 62 -10.34 6.46 2.41
C ARG A 62 -11.48 7.19 3.12
N ASN A 63 -12.02 8.25 2.55
CA ASN A 63 -13.13 9.02 3.11
C ASN A 63 -14.45 8.23 3.20
N GLU A 64 -14.53 7.07 2.53
CA GLU A 64 -15.72 6.22 2.46
C GLU A 64 -15.59 4.92 3.28
N MET A 65 -14.43 4.69 3.91
CA MET A 65 -14.16 3.48 4.70
C MET A 65 -14.91 3.48 6.03
N GLY A 66 -15.50 2.34 6.38
CA GLY A 66 -16.15 2.08 7.66
C GLY A 66 -15.40 1.04 8.50
N GLU A 67 -16.16 0.28 9.29
CA GLU A 67 -15.62 -0.61 10.33
C GLU A 67 -15.38 -2.06 9.87
N LYS A 68 -15.51 -2.37 8.57
CA LYS A 68 -15.25 -3.73 8.08
C LYS A 68 -13.76 -4.03 8.09
N GLU A 69 -13.41 -5.28 8.38
CA GLU A 69 -12.01 -5.70 8.46
C GLU A 69 -11.21 -5.35 7.19
N ILE A 70 -11.79 -5.53 6.00
CA ILE A 70 -11.10 -5.16 4.75
C ILE A 70 -10.96 -3.64 4.56
N GLN A 71 -11.88 -2.85 5.11
CA GLN A 71 -11.84 -1.38 5.08
C GLN A 71 -10.84 -0.83 6.11
N LYS A 72 -10.75 -1.47 7.29
CA LYS A 72 -9.68 -1.21 8.27
C LYS A 72 -8.32 -1.55 7.70
N LEU A 73 -8.19 -2.69 7.00
CA LEU A 73 -6.96 -3.06 6.31
C LEU A 73 -6.59 -2.01 5.26
N PHE A 74 -7.53 -1.60 4.40
CA PHE A 74 -7.28 -0.49 3.46
C PHE A 74 -6.77 0.76 4.19
N SER A 75 -7.42 1.12 5.30
CA SER A 75 -7.07 2.32 6.07
C SER A 75 -5.69 2.21 6.70
N LEU A 76 -5.29 1.02 7.17
CA LEU A 76 -3.95 0.74 7.69
C LEU A 76 -2.89 0.89 6.60
N LEU A 77 -3.12 0.29 5.43
CA LEU A 77 -2.22 0.40 4.28
C LEU A 77 -2.09 1.86 3.82
N TYR A 78 -3.22 2.56 3.68
CA TYR A 78 -3.22 3.97 3.31
C TYR A 78 -2.47 4.84 4.34
N ALA A 79 -2.68 4.59 5.64
CA ALA A 79 -1.96 5.31 6.69
C ALA A 79 -0.44 5.09 6.57
N ALA A 80 0.02 3.87 6.27
CA ALA A 80 1.44 3.61 6.04
C ALA A 80 2.04 4.47 4.92
N ILE A 81 1.31 4.69 3.82
CA ILE A 81 1.75 5.59 2.73
C ILE A 81 1.94 7.01 3.25
N MET A 82 0.95 7.52 3.99
CA MET A 82 0.98 8.88 4.54
C MET A 82 2.14 9.08 5.51
N GLU A 83 2.41 8.08 6.34
CA GLU A 83 3.52 8.10 7.29
C GLU A 83 4.87 8.07 6.58
N VAL A 84 5.06 7.16 5.63
CA VAL A 84 6.28 7.07 4.82
C VAL A 84 6.52 8.36 4.03
N ASN A 85 5.46 8.99 3.50
CA ASN A 85 5.55 10.26 2.79
C ASN A 85 5.94 11.42 3.73
N SER A 86 5.54 11.35 5.00
CA SER A 86 5.82 12.41 5.98
C SER A 86 7.23 12.33 6.57
N ALA A 87 7.73 11.12 6.83
CA ALA A 87 8.91 10.90 7.67
C ALA A 87 9.83 9.74 7.22
N GLY A 88 9.51 9.08 6.10
CA GLY A 88 10.23 7.89 5.63
C GLY A 88 9.78 6.61 6.34
N ALA A 89 10.24 5.44 5.89
CA ALA A 89 9.74 4.15 6.38
C ALA A 89 10.15 3.82 7.83
N GLY A 90 11.17 4.48 8.38
CA GLY A 90 11.58 4.31 9.77
C GLY A 90 10.49 4.69 10.78
N ILE A 91 9.63 5.66 10.45
CA ILE A 91 8.54 6.11 11.34
C ILE A 91 7.52 5.00 11.65
N LEU A 92 7.42 3.98 10.80
CA LEU A 92 6.45 2.92 11.00
C LEU A 92 6.76 2.10 12.25
N PHE A 93 8.05 1.93 12.57
CA PHE A 93 8.50 1.22 13.76
C PHE A 93 8.30 2.01 15.07
N ASP A 94 8.03 3.31 14.97
CA ASP A 94 7.66 4.18 16.09
C ASP A 94 6.14 4.21 16.31
N ARG A 95 5.34 4.12 15.24
CA ARG A 95 3.88 4.34 15.28
C ARG A 95 3.04 3.08 15.32
N TYR A 96 3.57 1.96 14.85
CA TYR A 96 2.83 0.72 14.71
C TYR A 96 3.51 -0.39 15.46
N ASP A 97 2.70 -1.35 15.92
CA ASP A 97 3.24 -2.55 16.51
C ASP A 97 3.79 -3.53 15.45
N ARG A 98 4.46 -4.58 15.93
CA ARG A 98 5.07 -5.59 15.07
C ARG A 98 4.05 -6.33 14.19
N GLU A 99 2.84 -6.57 14.70
CA GLU A 99 1.80 -7.29 13.97
C GLU A 99 1.26 -6.43 12.83
N GLU A 100 1.01 -5.14 13.08
CA GLU A 100 0.59 -4.17 12.08
C GLU A 100 1.64 -4.00 10.96
N ILE A 101 2.93 -3.89 11.33
CA ILE A 101 4.02 -3.80 10.34
C ILE A 101 4.09 -5.08 9.50
N GLU A 102 3.91 -6.26 10.10
CA GLU A 102 3.91 -7.54 9.38
C GLU A 102 2.71 -7.65 8.43
N ILE A 103 1.52 -7.20 8.84
CA ILE A 103 0.32 -7.13 7.99
C ILE A 103 0.60 -6.20 6.79
N MET A 104 1.09 -4.99 7.03
CA MET A 104 1.45 -4.04 5.96
C MET A 104 2.46 -4.66 5.00
N TYR A 105 3.56 -5.22 5.53
CA TYR A 105 4.61 -5.85 4.74
C TYR A 105 4.08 -6.95 3.84
N ASN A 106 3.27 -7.87 4.37
CA ASN A 106 2.76 -9.01 3.61
C ASN A 106 1.84 -8.55 2.48
N HIS A 107 0.92 -7.62 2.75
CA HIS A 107 0.05 -7.09 1.71
C HIS A 107 0.83 -6.32 0.64
N TYR A 108 1.72 -5.42 1.05
CA TYR A 108 2.53 -4.68 0.10
C TYR A 108 3.43 -5.57 -0.75
N LYS A 109 3.95 -6.65 -0.16
CA LYS A 109 4.71 -7.68 -0.89
C LYS A 109 3.86 -8.39 -1.93
N ASP A 110 2.65 -8.81 -1.56
CA ASP A 110 1.73 -9.51 -2.46
C ASP A 110 1.29 -8.64 -3.64
N PHE A 111 1.17 -7.33 -3.43
CA PHE A 111 0.81 -6.35 -4.46
C PHE A 111 2.00 -5.68 -5.16
N GLY A 112 3.22 -6.15 -4.90
CA GLY A 112 4.40 -5.79 -5.68
C GLY A 112 5.14 -4.52 -5.25
N ALA A 113 4.99 -4.06 -4.00
CA ALA A 113 5.72 -2.92 -3.45
C ALA A 113 7.10 -3.31 -2.88
N GLY A 114 8.00 -3.72 -3.76
CA GLY A 114 9.34 -4.23 -3.45
C GLY A 114 10.29 -3.21 -2.82
N LEU A 115 10.26 -1.93 -3.18
CA LEU A 115 11.11 -0.91 -2.53
C LEU A 115 10.71 -0.72 -1.07
N PHE A 116 9.40 -0.66 -0.81
CA PHE A 116 8.86 -0.61 0.55
C PHE A 116 9.28 -1.84 1.36
N CYS A 117 9.06 -3.06 0.84
CA CYS A 117 9.46 -4.29 1.53
C CYS A 117 10.96 -4.32 1.81
N ASN A 118 11.80 -3.93 0.84
CA ASN A 118 13.25 -3.85 1.03
C ASN A 118 13.66 -2.82 2.10
N ALA A 119 12.90 -1.74 2.27
CA ALA A 119 13.14 -0.74 3.31
C ALA A 119 12.81 -1.30 4.70
N ILE A 120 11.64 -1.94 4.85
CA ILE A 120 11.23 -2.63 6.08
C ILE A 120 12.25 -3.72 6.44
N ASP A 121 12.62 -4.57 5.49
CA ASP A 121 13.61 -5.65 5.71
C ASP A 121 14.94 -5.11 6.21
N LYS A 122 15.42 -3.97 5.68
CA LYS A 122 16.68 -3.35 6.12
C LYS A 122 16.61 -2.83 7.55
N ILE A 123 15.52 -2.14 7.90
CA ILE A 123 15.35 -1.56 9.25
C ILE A 123 15.13 -2.69 10.26
N GLN A 124 14.20 -3.60 9.97
CA GLN A 124 13.90 -4.77 10.78
C GLN A 124 15.15 -5.62 11.04
N SER A 125 15.94 -5.93 9.99
CA SER A 125 17.16 -6.72 10.14
C SER A 125 18.17 -6.04 11.07
N PHE A 126 18.31 -4.71 10.98
CA PHE A 126 19.21 -3.97 11.85
C PHE A 126 18.72 -3.94 13.30
N ILE A 127 17.42 -3.73 13.53
CA ILE A 127 16.80 -3.79 14.87
C ILE A 127 17.04 -5.18 15.47
N THR A 128 16.72 -6.25 14.73
CA THR A 128 16.90 -7.63 15.20
C THR A 128 18.38 -7.98 15.45
N GLU A 129 19.31 -7.51 14.61
CA GLU A 129 20.75 -7.72 14.83
C GLU A 129 21.24 -7.05 16.14
N ARG A 130 20.66 -5.90 16.49
CA ARG A 130 21.11 -5.09 17.63
C ARG A 130 20.41 -5.41 18.95
N LEU A 131 19.11 -5.66 18.90
CA LEU A 131 18.26 -5.83 20.07
C LEU A 131 17.69 -7.25 20.21
N GLY A 132 17.79 -8.08 19.18
CA GLY A 132 17.19 -9.42 19.13
C GLY A 132 15.71 -9.40 18.76
N ASP A 133 15.05 -10.55 18.91
CA ASP A 133 13.63 -10.73 18.56
C ASP A 133 12.66 -10.15 19.59
N THR A 134 13.14 -9.86 20.79
CA THR A 134 12.38 -9.33 21.92
C THR A 134 13.14 -8.14 22.50
N TYR A 135 12.60 -6.96 22.32
CA TYR A 135 13.16 -5.69 22.81
C TYR A 135 12.05 -4.82 23.40
N SER A 136 12.41 -3.88 24.27
CA SER A 136 11.48 -2.88 24.80
C SER A 136 11.49 -1.61 23.95
N ASP A 137 10.46 -0.77 24.10
CA ASP A 137 10.41 0.53 23.43
C ASP A 137 11.62 1.41 23.81
N ASP A 138 12.06 1.35 25.07
CA ASP A 138 13.25 2.06 25.54
C ASP A 138 14.51 1.60 24.79
N ASP A 139 14.70 0.29 24.60
CA ASP A 139 15.83 -0.26 23.83
C ASP A 139 15.79 0.23 22.36
N PHE A 140 14.59 0.31 21.78
CA PHE A 140 14.39 0.81 20.42
C PHE A 140 14.68 2.30 20.30
N PHE A 141 14.22 3.13 21.25
CA PHE A 141 14.52 4.56 21.24
C PHE A 141 16.01 4.84 21.42
N GLU A 142 16.69 4.11 22.30
CA GLU A 142 18.15 4.20 22.43
C GLU A 142 18.86 3.80 21.13
N LEU A 143 18.36 2.78 20.42
CA LEU A 143 18.89 2.38 19.11
C LEU A 143 18.69 3.48 18.06
N CYS A 144 17.54 4.15 18.05
CA CYS A 144 17.20 5.20 17.09
C CYS A 144 18.18 6.39 17.14
N ASP A 145 18.73 6.69 18.32
CA ASP A 145 19.73 7.75 18.52
C ASP A 145 21.14 7.37 18.05
N THR A 146 21.37 6.10 17.66
CA THR A 146 22.68 5.65 17.18
C THR A 146 22.98 6.19 15.77
N LYS A 147 24.27 6.44 15.50
CA LYS A 147 24.71 6.94 14.18
C LYS A 147 24.43 5.93 13.08
N GLU A 148 24.51 4.64 13.40
CA GLU A 148 24.26 3.52 12.53
C GLU A 148 22.78 3.46 12.10
N TYR A 149 21.85 3.56 13.05
CA TYR A 149 20.41 3.61 12.74
C TYR A 149 20.09 4.82 11.86
N ILE A 150 20.54 6.01 12.25
CA ILE A 150 20.32 7.25 11.49
C ILE A 150 20.87 7.13 10.07
N ALA A 151 21.98 6.43 9.86
CA ALA A 151 22.55 6.21 8.52
C ALA A 151 21.68 5.29 7.66
N ILE A 152 21.13 4.22 8.25
CA ILE A 152 20.22 3.29 7.58
C ILE A 152 18.90 3.98 7.24
N ASP A 153 18.28 4.65 8.21
CA ASP A 153 17.03 5.38 8.01
C ASP A 153 17.19 6.43 6.90
N ARG A 154 18.25 7.25 6.94
CA ARG A 154 18.51 8.22 5.86
C ARG A 154 18.71 7.58 4.49
N ALA A 155 19.31 6.39 4.42
CA ALA A 155 19.51 5.69 3.15
C ALA A 155 18.18 5.15 2.58
N VAL A 156 17.28 4.71 3.45
CA VAL A 156 15.92 4.31 3.12
C VAL A 156 15.09 5.53 2.70
N THR A 157 15.06 6.58 3.52
CA THR A 157 14.27 7.79 3.31
C THR A 157 14.60 8.51 2.02
N ARG A 158 15.83 8.41 1.49
CA ARG A 158 16.15 8.95 0.14
C ARG A 158 15.30 8.37 -1.00
N GLN A 159 14.65 7.23 -0.79
CA GLN A 159 13.82 6.55 -1.77
C GLN A 159 12.32 6.75 -1.51
N TYR A 160 11.94 7.61 -0.56
CA TYR A 160 10.54 7.72 -0.10
C TYR A 160 9.56 8.03 -1.23
N GLU A 161 9.87 8.96 -2.14
CA GLU A 161 8.96 9.28 -3.26
C GLU A 161 8.70 8.08 -4.17
N ALA A 162 9.73 7.27 -4.45
CA ALA A 162 9.59 6.07 -5.26
C ALA A 162 8.84 4.97 -4.51
N MET A 163 9.10 4.83 -3.20
CA MET A 163 8.36 3.91 -2.34
C MET A 163 6.88 4.27 -2.26
N CYS A 164 6.53 5.54 -2.03
CA CYS A 164 5.15 5.99 -1.95
C CYS A 164 4.40 5.70 -3.25
N ARG A 165 4.98 6.00 -4.42
CA ARG A 165 4.35 5.67 -5.71
C ARG A 165 4.08 4.18 -5.86
N GLU A 166 5.08 3.35 -5.51
CA GLU A 166 4.94 1.89 -5.59
C GLU A 166 3.87 1.36 -4.62
N MET A 167 3.79 1.92 -3.42
CA MET A 167 2.76 1.59 -2.44
C MET A 167 1.37 2.06 -2.88
N GLU A 168 1.24 3.24 -3.49
CA GLU A 168 -0.01 3.74 -4.04
C GLU A 168 -0.52 2.84 -5.18
N GLU A 169 0.37 2.45 -6.11
CA GLU A 169 0.06 1.50 -7.18
C GLU A 169 -0.38 0.14 -6.63
N ALA A 170 0.32 -0.37 -5.62
CA ALA A 170 -0.02 -1.61 -4.93
C ALA A 170 -1.39 -1.52 -4.24
N LEU A 171 -1.68 -0.41 -3.55
CA LEU A 171 -2.95 -0.19 -2.86
C LEU A 171 -4.11 -0.07 -3.85
N LEU A 172 -3.91 0.58 -5.01
CA LEU A 172 -4.88 0.58 -6.09
C LEU A 172 -5.13 -0.84 -6.65
N GLY A 173 -4.08 -1.66 -6.74
CA GLY A 173 -4.21 -3.09 -7.08
C GLY A 173 -5.08 -3.86 -6.08
N PHE A 174 -4.83 -3.66 -4.78
CA PHE A 174 -5.65 -4.19 -3.70
C PHE A 174 -7.11 -3.76 -3.81
N VAL A 175 -7.37 -2.46 -4.01
CA VAL A 175 -8.73 -1.93 -4.16
C VAL A 175 -9.45 -2.61 -5.30
N LYS A 176 -8.82 -2.68 -6.48
CA LYS A 176 -9.44 -3.24 -7.69
C LYS A 176 -9.84 -4.71 -7.53
N GLN A 177 -9.07 -5.49 -6.78
CA GLN A 177 -9.41 -6.89 -6.48
C GLN A 177 -10.52 -7.04 -5.44
N ASN A 178 -10.79 -5.99 -4.66
CA ASN A 178 -11.68 -6.04 -3.49
C ASN A 178 -12.84 -5.03 -3.54
N ILE A 179 -13.13 -4.42 -4.70
CA ILE A 179 -14.14 -3.37 -4.88
C ILE A 179 -15.46 -3.72 -4.19
N GLY A 180 -16.02 -4.89 -4.47
CA GLY A 180 -17.31 -5.31 -3.90
C GLY A 180 -17.29 -5.41 -2.37
N GLN A 181 -16.17 -5.81 -1.77
CA GLN A 181 -16.04 -5.91 -0.32
C GLN A 181 -15.82 -4.55 0.34
N LEU A 182 -15.10 -3.64 -0.34
CA LEU A 182 -14.84 -2.28 0.11
C LEU A 182 -16.08 -1.37 0.02
N GLU A 183 -16.95 -1.59 -0.96
CA GLU A 183 -18.17 -0.78 -1.15
C GLU A 183 -19.36 -1.22 -0.30
N ASN A 184 -19.39 -2.49 0.09
CA ASN A 184 -20.46 -3.02 0.91
C ASN A 184 -20.38 -2.35 2.29
N ASN A 185 -21.21 -1.35 2.57
CA ASN A 185 -21.35 -0.76 3.91
C ASN A 185 -22.45 -1.43 4.77
N VAL A 186 -22.92 -2.61 4.35
CA VAL A 186 -23.96 -3.40 5.05
C VAL A 186 -23.47 -3.95 6.39
#